data_AF-A0A9R1WWB9-F1
#
_entry.id   AF-A0A9R1WWB9-F1
#
_cell.length_a   1.000
_cell.length_b   1.000
_cell.length_c   1.000
_cell.angle_alpha   90.00
_cell.angle_beta   90.00
_cell.angle_gamma   90.00
#
_symmetry.space_group_name_H-M   'P 1'
#
loop_
_entity.id
_entity.type
_entity.pdbx_description
1 polymer ?
#
loop_
_entity_poly.entity_id
_entity_poly.type
_entity_poly.pdbx_seq_one_letter_code
_entity_poly.pdbx_strand_id
1 'polypeptide(L)'
;MRSRLSKMENEDSVERCFADDDFFGSLPEGFVAKALSLTSPRDACRLSLVSSLFRSAAEWDAVWETFLPFDYQKIVSEAEDGGCSLSFSSKKQLYLRLCDHPLIIDGGNKSFSLDKKTGKKCYMLAARDLSIVWGDTPRYWRWISSPESRFAEVAELISVCWFEVHGRISTSMLSPDTTYVAFIVFKSTSETYGFEYQPAEVSIGISGLETQTQTVLLEPESEERRRYPVVPRRRMGMFHRRHLPNHPVVVPVNTHSSKGPKQREDGWLEIELGEYYIKKGEKGELEMSMTEVKGGNWKGGLLIQGIEIRPKPCKS
;
A
#
# COMPACT_ATOMS: atom_id res chain seq x y z
N MET A 1 -73.10 -9.96 60.37
CA MET A 1 -72.20 -9.12 59.55
C MET A 1 -70.90 -8.88 60.31
N ARG A 2 -69.88 -9.71 60.08
CA ARG A 2 -68.49 -9.41 60.48
C ARG A 2 -67.58 -10.00 59.41
N SER A 3 -66.80 -9.13 58.77
CA SER A 3 -65.80 -9.47 57.77
C SER A 3 -64.64 -10.22 58.42
N ARG A 4 -64.13 -11.25 57.73
CA ARG A 4 -62.83 -11.85 57.98
C ARG A 4 -61.96 -11.59 56.76
N LEU A 5 -60.88 -10.85 56.97
CA LEU A 5 -59.73 -10.81 56.09
C LEU A 5 -58.73 -11.85 56.61
N SER A 6 -58.41 -12.84 55.79
CA SER A 6 -57.15 -13.58 55.85
C SER A 6 -56.71 -13.82 54.41
N LYS A 7 -55.67 -13.09 54.02
CA LYS A 7 -54.88 -13.28 52.80
C LYS A 7 -53.89 -14.42 53.07
N MET A 8 -53.89 -15.44 52.22
CA MET A 8 -52.70 -16.22 51.83
C MET A 8 -53.06 -17.13 50.66
N GLU A 9 -52.34 -16.93 49.54
CA GLU A 9 -51.95 -17.90 48.49
C GLU A 9 -53.10 -18.61 47.73
N ASN A 10 -53.12 -18.73 46.41
CA ASN A 10 -52.04 -18.96 45.44
C ASN A 10 -52.58 -18.72 44.01
N GLU A 11 -51.75 -18.95 42.99
CA GLU A 11 -52.00 -18.90 41.52
C GLU A 11 -51.62 -17.54 40.90
N ASP A 12 -50.37 -17.27 40.53
CA ASP A 12 -49.33 -18.13 39.93
C ASP A 12 -49.74 -18.72 38.57
N SER A 13 -50.35 -17.89 37.71
CA SER A 13 -50.62 -18.27 36.31
C SER A 13 -50.70 -17.07 35.34
N VAL A 14 -49.81 -16.07 35.48
CA VAL A 14 -49.57 -15.07 34.42
C VAL A 14 -48.08 -14.77 34.30
N GLU A 15 -47.27 -15.81 34.10
CA GLU A 15 -45.88 -15.63 33.68
C GLU A 15 -45.48 -16.81 32.79
N ARG A 16 -45.90 -16.76 31.52
CA ARG A 16 -45.29 -17.57 30.48
C ARG A 16 -45.59 -17.01 29.09
N CYS A 17 -44.52 -16.94 28.29
CA CYS A 17 -44.45 -16.68 26.85
C CYS A 17 -44.29 -15.22 26.41
N PHE A 18 -43.19 -14.59 26.84
CA PHE A 18 -42.34 -13.89 25.87
C PHE A 18 -40.94 -14.49 26.03
N ALA A 19 -40.74 -15.69 25.49
CA ALA A 19 -39.39 -16.13 25.20
C ALA A 19 -38.81 -15.11 24.23
N ASP A 20 -37.61 -14.61 24.53
CA ASP A 20 -36.75 -13.95 23.54
C ASP A 20 -36.73 -14.83 22.29
N ASP A 21 -37.53 -14.47 21.27
CA ASP A 21 -37.37 -15.01 19.94
C ASP A 21 -35.98 -14.52 19.51
N ASP A 22 -34.98 -15.39 19.67
CA ASP A 22 -33.65 -15.19 19.10
C ASP A 22 -33.81 -15.19 17.58
N PHE A 23 -34.18 -14.02 17.06
CA PHE A 23 -34.45 -13.77 15.66
C PHE A 23 -33.31 -14.33 14.80
N PHE A 24 -32.06 -14.17 15.26
CA PHE A 24 -30.90 -14.71 14.59
C PHE A 24 -30.80 -16.22 14.71
N GLY A 25 -31.08 -16.81 15.87
CA GLY A 25 -31.15 -18.26 16.06
C GLY A 25 -32.16 -18.98 15.14
N SER A 26 -33.19 -18.28 14.65
CA SER A 26 -34.18 -18.83 13.73
C SER A 26 -33.81 -18.76 12.23
N LEU A 27 -32.79 -17.98 11.86
CA LEU A 27 -32.41 -17.78 10.46
C LEU A 27 -31.54 -18.94 9.96
N PRO A 28 -31.82 -19.50 8.76
CA PRO A 28 -30.92 -20.48 8.16
C PRO A 28 -29.56 -19.86 7.88
N GLU A 29 -28.50 -20.60 8.17
CA GLU A 29 -27.11 -20.13 8.08
C GLU A 29 -26.75 -19.56 6.70
N GLY A 30 -27.33 -20.09 5.62
CA GLY A 30 -27.14 -19.59 4.26
C GLY A 30 -27.63 -18.14 4.06
N PHE A 31 -28.66 -17.69 4.77
CA PHE A 31 -29.10 -16.29 4.72
C PHE A 31 -28.09 -15.37 5.41
N VAL A 32 -27.54 -15.81 6.55
CA VAL A 32 -26.48 -15.08 7.26
C VAL A 32 -25.22 -15.03 6.40
N ALA A 33 -24.81 -16.14 5.79
CA ALA A 33 -23.68 -16.19 4.87
C ALA A 33 -23.91 -15.24 3.69
N LYS A 34 -25.11 -15.22 3.10
CA LYS A 34 -25.43 -14.28 2.02
C LYS A 34 -25.37 -12.81 2.47
N ALA A 35 -25.82 -12.50 3.68
CA ALA A 35 -25.67 -11.16 4.24
C ALA A 35 -24.20 -10.79 4.45
N LEU A 36 -23.39 -11.70 5.02
CA LEU A 36 -21.96 -11.52 5.22
C LEU A 36 -21.20 -11.29 3.90
N SER A 37 -21.59 -11.98 2.83
CA SER A 37 -20.99 -11.83 1.49
C SER A 37 -21.24 -10.46 0.85
N LEU A 38 -22.10 -9.62 1.44
CA LEU A 38 -22.37 -8.25 0.98
C LEU A 38 -21.64 -7.20 1.82
N THR A 39 -20.87 -7.64 2.82
CA THR A 39 -20.07 -6.77 3.69
C THR A 39 -18.60 -6.75 3.27
N SER A 40 -17.72 -6.12 4.06
CA SER A 40 -16.28 -6.25 3.87
C SER A 40 -15.72 -7.51 4.56
N PRO A 41 -14.56 -8.03 4.14
CA PRO A 41 -13.86 -9.11 4.85
C PRO A 41 -13.66 -8.82 6.34
N ARG A 42 -13.35 -7.55 6.65
CA ARG A 42 -13.19 -7.08 8.03
C ARG A 42 -14.50 -7.17 8.81
N ASP A 43 -15.62 -6.79 8.21
CA ASP A 43 -16.92 -6.81 8.89
C ASP A 43 -17.43 -8.23 9.04
N ALA A 44 -17.24 -9.10 8.05
CA ALA A 44 -17.53 -10.53 8.18
C ALA A 44 -16.76 -11.17 9.35
N CYS A 45 -15.47 -10.84 9.50
CA CYS A 45 -14.68 -11.30 10.63
C CYS A 45 -15.19 -10.74 11.97
N ARG A 46 -15.61 -9.48 12.03
CA ARG A 46 -16.16 -8.88 13.25
C ARG A 46 -17.50 -9.49 13.64
N LEU A 47 -18.38 -9.67 12.66
CA LEU A 47 -19.70 -10.28 12.85
C LEU A 47 -19.59 -11.74 13.29
N SER A 48 -18.55 -12.47 12.87
CA SER A 48 -18.26 -13.84 13.33
C SER A 48 -18.08 -13.97 14.86
N LEU A 49 -17.82 -12.85 15.55
CA LEU A 49 -17.65 -12.81 17.01
C LEU A 49 -18.97 -12.61 17.76
N VAL A 50 -20.06 -12.26 17.06
CA VAL A 50 -21.35 -11.90 17.67
C VAL A 50 -22.13 -13.12 18.15
N SER A 51 -22.15 -14.21 17.37
CA SER A 51 -22.80 -15.47 17.75
C SER A 51 -22.18 -16.68 17.05
N SER A 52 -22.53 -17.88 17.50
CA SER A 52 -22.11 -19.14 16.85
C SER A 52 -22.63 -19.25 15.42
N LEU A 53 -23.84 -18.76 15.15
CA LEU A 53 -24.42 -18.76 13.81
C LEU A 53 -23.61 -17.87 12.85
N PHE A 54 -23.30 -16.64 13.26
CA PHE A 54 -22.44 -15.76 12.44
C PHE A 54 -21.04 -16.34 12.28
N ARG A 55 -20.50 -17.00 13.32
CA ARG A 55 -19.21 -17.66 13.26
C ARG A 55 -19.19 -18.74 12.19
N SER A 56 -20.18 -19.64 12.23
CA SER A 56 -20.30 -20.73 11.27
C SER A 56 -20.52 -20.19 9.86
N ALA A 57 -21.45 -19.24 9.69
CA ALA A 57 -21.73 -18.61 8.39
C ALA A 57 -20.51 -17.90 7.78
N ALA A 58 -19.65 -17.29 8.61
CA ALA A 58 -18.44 -16.62 8.18
C ALA A 58 -17.34 -17.58 7.69
N GLU A 59 -17.47 -18.89 7.86
CA GLU A 59 -16.54 -19.89 7.31
C GLU A 59 -16.95 -20.39 5.91
N TRP A 60 -18.11 -19.99 5.39
CA TRP A 60 -18.60 -20.48 4.10
C TRP A 60 -17.78 -19.97 2.93
N ASP A 61 -17.37 -20.86 2.03
CA ASP A 61 -16.63 -20.50 0.81
C ASP A 61 -17.38 -19.50 -0.06
N ALA A 62 -18.72 -19.58 -0.12
CA ALA A 62 -19.54 -18.62 -0.85
C ALA A 62 -19.38 -17.17 -0.35
N VAL A 63 -19.03 -16.97 0.93
CA VAL A 63 -18.72 -15.64 1.48
C VAL A 63 -17.37 -15.18 0.95
N TRP A 64 -16.33 -16.00 1.11
CA TRP A 64 -14.96 -15.62 0.73
C TRP A 64 -14.75 -15.53 -0.77
N GLU A 65 -15.52 -16.26 -1.59
CA GLU A 65 -15.50 -16.11 -3.05
C GLU A 65 -15.90 -14.68 -3.47
N THR A 66 -16.81 -14.03 -2.73
CA THR A 66 -17.21 -12.63 -3.04
C THR A 66 -16.15 -11.60 -2.66
N PHE A 67 -15.23 -11.96 -1.77
CA PHE A 67 -14.13 -11.10 -1.33
C PHE A 67 -12.89 -11.23 -2.21
N LEU A 68 -12.80 -12.30 -3.00
CA LEU A 68 -11.74 -12.48 -3.98
C LEU A 68 -12.04 -11.66 -5.25
N PRO A 69 -11.04 -11.03 -5.88
CA PRO A 69 -11.24 -10.35 -7.16
C PRO A 69 -11.66 -11.33 -8.25
N PHE A 70 -12.63 -10.99 -9.11
CA PHE A 70 -13.20 -11.93 -10.10
C PHE A 70 -12.18 -12.65 -11.01
N ASP A 71 -10.99 -12.06 -11.20
CA ASP A 71 -9.90 -12.57 -12.02
C ASP A 71 -8.76 -13.23 -11.21
N TYR A 72 -8.97 -13.51 -9.91
CA TYR A 72 -7.94 -14.10 -9.05
C TYR A 72 -7.39 -15.42 -9.61
N GLN A 73 -8.22 -16.25 -10.25
CA GLN A 73 -7.78 -17.52 -10.84
C GLN A 73 -6.74 -17.32 -11.94
N LYS A 74 -6.94 -16.28 -12.77
CA LYS A 74 -6.00 -15.91 -13.81
C LYS A 74 -4.67 -15.43 -13.20
N ILE A 75 -4.74 -14.54 -12.21
CA ILE A 75 -3.57 -14.03 -11.51
C ILE A 75 -2.78 -15.17 -10.85
N VAL A 76 -3.48 -16.12 -10.22
CA VAL A 76 -2.88 -17.30 -9.59
C VAL A 76 -2.19 -18.20 -10.61
N SER A 77 -2.77 -18.37 -11.81
CA SER A 77 -2.13 -19.16 -12.88
C SER A 77 -0.88 -18.50 -13.47
N GLU A 78 -0.71 -17.19 -13.28
CA GLU A 78 0.46 -16.42 -13.74
C GLU A 78 1.61 -16.41 -12.71
N ALA A 79 1.42 -16.99 -11.52
CA ALA A 79 2.47 -17.08 -10.51
C ALA A 79 3.64 -17.95 -11.00
N GLU A 80 4.87 -17.66 -10.54
CA GLU A 80 6.08 -18.37 -10.97
C GLU A 80 6.03 -19.89 -10.76
N ASP A 81 5.28 -20.36 -9.76
CA ASP A 81 5.06 -21.78 -9.46
C ASP A 81 3.81 -22.37 -10.14
N GLY A 82 3.19 -21.63 -11.07
CA GLY A 82 1.93 -21.99 -11.72
C GLY A 82 0.75 -22.10 -10.74
N GLY A 83 0.83 -21.46 -9.58
CA GLY A 83 -0.18 -21.55 -8.52
C GLY A 83 -0.17 -22.88 -7.78
N CYS A 84 0.85 -23.73 -7.98
CA CYS A 84 0.94 -25.04 -7.33
C CYS A 84 0.97 -24.94 -5.79
N SER A 85 1.55 -23.87 -5.23
CA SER A 85 1.55 -23.62 -3.78
C SER A 85 0.20 -23.15 -3.22
N LEU A 86 -0.84 -23.01 -4.06
CA LEU A 86 -2.11 -22.39 -3.69
C LEU A 86 -3.30 -23.38 -3.67
N SER A 87 -3.05 -24.69 -3.58
CA SER A 87 -4.09 -25.69 -3.33
C SER A 87 -4.58 -25.60 -1.87
N PHE A 88 -5.64 -24.82 -1.63
CA PHE A 88 -6.21 -24.65 -0.28
C PHE A 88 -7.50 -25.44 -0.09
N SER A 89 -7.75 -25.81 1.17
CA SER A 89 -8.97 -26.50 1.57
C SER A 89 -10.20 -25.58 1.64
N SER A 90 -9.99 -24.26 1.75
CA SER A 90 -11.08 -23.27 1.75
C SER A 90 -10.69 -21.95 1.08
N LYS A 91 -11.69 -21.20 0.62
CA LYS A 91 -11.54 -19.86 0.03
C LYS A 91 -11.06 -18.83 1.03
N LYS A 92 -11.39 -19.00 2.30
CA LYS A 92 -10.86 -18.19 3.40
C LYS A 92 -9.35 -18.34 3.53
N GLN A 93 -8.84 -19.57 3.49
CA GLN A 93 -7.40 -19.83 3.55
C GLN A 93 -6.68 -19.23 2.34
N LEU A 94 -7.26 -19.38 1.14
CA LEU A 94 -6.74 -18.74 -0.06
C LEU A 94 -6.68 -17.22 0.09
N TYR A 95 -7.77 -16.58 0.54
CA TYR A 95 -7.81 -15.13 0.76
C TYR A 95 -6.71 -14.68 1.73
N LEU A 96 -6.60 -15.32 2.90
CA LEU A 96 -5.59 -14.98 3.90
C LEU A 96 -4.16 -15.20 3.38
N ARG A 97 -3.93 -16.25 2.59
CA ARG A 97 -2.64 -16.47 1.94
C ARG A 97 -2.29 -15.30 1.01
N LEU A 98 -3.23 -14.88 0.16
CA LEU A 98 -3.04 -13.77 -0.78
C LEU A 98 -2.83 -12.42 -0.07
N CYS A 99 -3.31 -12.26 1.16
CA CYS A 99 -3.02 -11.09 1.99
C CYS A 99 -1.61 -11.14 2.59
N ASP A 100 -1.25 -12.28 3.19
CA ASP A 100 -0.07 -12.37 4.04
C ASP A 100 1.21 -12.72 3.23
N HIS A 101 1.07 -13.26 2.02
CA HIS A 101 2.19 -13.71 1.19
C HIS A 101 2.00 -13.27 -0.27
N PRO A 102 2.65 -12.14 -0.67
CA PRO A 102 2.58 -11.65 -2.03
C PRO A 102 3.03 -12.69 -3.06
N LEU A 103 2.26 -12.86 -4.12
CA LEU A 103 2.59 -13.73 -5.26
C LEU A 103 3.49 -12.97 -6.23
N ILE A 104 4.58 -13.59 -6.66
CA ILE A 104 5.41 -13.08 -7.74
C ILE A 104 4.81 -13.54 -9.06
N ILE A 105 4.51 -12.58 -9.93
CA ILE A 105 3.84 -12.76 -11.23
C ILE A 105 4.63 -12.03 -12.32
N ASP A 106 4.18 -12.17 -13.56
CA ASP A 106 4.73 -11.45 -14.72
C ASP A 106 6.25 -11.68 -14.88
N GLY A 107 6.66 -12.95 -14.80
CA GLY A 107 8.05 -13.36 -14.96
C GLY A 107 9.01 -12.80 -13.91
N GLY A 108 8.52 -12.51 -12.70
CA GLY A 108 9.36 -11.99 -11.61
C GLY A 108 9.27 -10.49 -11.40
N ASN A 109 8.57 -9.76 -12.28
CA ASN A 109 8.64 -8.30 -12.34
C ASN A 109 7.55 -7.60 -11.55
N LYS A 110 6.52 -8.31 -11.11
CA LYS A 110 5.44 -7.74 -10.32
C LYS A 110 5.09 -8.66 -9.18
N SER A 111 4.62 -8.09 -8.07
CA SER A 111 4.00 -8.86 -7.00
C SER A 111 2.55 -8.49 -6.83
N PHE A 112 1.72 -9.46 -6.49
CA PHE A 112 0.30 -9.30 -6.22
C PHE A 112 -0.04 -9.73 -4.79
N SER A 113 -0.88 -8.95 -4.11
CA SER A 113 -1.49 -9.32 -2.84
C SER A 113 -2.87 -8.68 -2.69
N LEU A 114 -3.59 -9.03 -1.62
CA LEU A 114 -4.88 -8.42 -1.28
C LEU A 114 -4.76 -7.56 -0.02
N ASP A 115 -5.36 -6.37 -0.03
CA ASP A 115 -5.58 -5.61 1.20
C ASP A 115 -6.51 -6.41 2.12
N LYS A 116 -6.01 -6.78 3.30
CA LYS A 116 -6.68 -7.68 4.23
C LYS A 116 -8.05 -7.20 4.67
N LYS A 117 -8.26 -5.88 4.76
CA LYS A 117 -9.49 -5.28 5.27
C LYS A 117 -10.58 -5.18 4.20
N THR A 118 -10.18 -4.88 2.96
CA THR A 118 -11.10 -4.52 1.87
C THR A 118 -11.19 -5.57 0.76
N GLY A 119 -10.24 -6.50 0.67
CA GLY A 119 -10.13 -7.46 -0.44
C GLY A 119 -9.69 -6.82 -1.75
N LYS A 120 -9.29 -5.55 -1.74
CA LYS A 120 -8.86 -4.82 -2.92
C LYS A 120 -7.44 -5.23 -3.29
N LYS A 121 -7.16 -5.28 -4.59
CA LYS A 121 -5.85 -5.69 -5.13
C LYS A 121 -4.76 -4.71 -4.73
N CYS A 122 -3.60 -5.23 -4.36
CA CYS A 122 -2.35 -4.52 -4.15
C CYS A 122 -1.32 -5.04 -5.16
N TYR A 123 -0.53 -4.14 -5.73
CA TYR A 123 0.57 -4.50 -6.62
C TYR A 123 1.84 -3.81 -6.18
N MET A 124 2.98 -4.39 -6.55
CA MET A 124 4.21 -3.63 -6.59
C MET A 124 5.02 -4.04 -7.79
N LEU A 125 5.53 -3.04 -8.50
CA LEU A 125 6.39 -3.16 -9.66
C LEU A 125 7.82 -3.32 -9.16
N ALA A 126 8.53 -4.35 -9.61
CA ALA A 126 9.94 -4.53 -9.32
C ALA A 126 10.76 -3.42 -9.99
N ALA A 127 11.96 -3.12 -9.48
CA ALA A 127 12.86 -2.17 -10.12
C ALA A 127 13.16 -2.51 -11.59
N ARG A 128 13.15 -3.81 -11.95
CA ARG A 128 13.28 -4.31 -13.33
C ARG A 128 12.11 -3.94 -14.24
N ASP A 129 10.95 -3.67 -13.67
CA ASP A 129 9.74 -3.25 -14.37
C ASP A 129 9.61 -1.73 -14.47
N LEU A 130 10.54 -0.99 -13.85
CA LEU A 130 10.56 0.47 -13.88
C LEU A 130 11.40 0.98 -15.05
N SER A 131 11.00 2.13 -15.60
CA SER A 131 11.84 2.91 -16.50
C SER A 131 12.76 3.79 -15.67
N ILE A 132 14.03 3.41 -15.59
CA ILE A 132 15.08 4.12 -14.85
C ILE A 132 16.03 4.76 -15.86
N VAL A 133 16.20 6.07 -15.80
CA VAL A 133 17.12 6.78 -16.70
C VAL A 133 18.56 6.27 -16.47
N TRP A 134 19.14 5.75 -17.55
CA TRP A 134 20.43 5.05 -17.56
C TRP A 134 20.52 3.78 -16.72
N GLY A 135 19.39 3.15 -16.35
CA GLY A 135 19.35 1.92 -15.54
C GLY A 135 20.19 0.77 -16.10
N ASP A 136 20.35 0.70 -17.42
CA ASP A 136 21.19 -0.30 -18.10
C ASP A 136 22.63 0.14 -18.34
N THR A 137 23.06 1.26 -17.75
CA THR A 137 24.42 1.78 -17.85
C THR A 137 25.20 1.46 -16.57
N PRO A 138 26.13 0.47 -16.58
CA PRO A 138 26.84 0.00 -15.39
C PRO A 138 27.70 1.05 -14.67
N ARG A 139 27.94 2.20 -15.30
CA ARG A 139 28.62 3.35 -14.67
C ARG A 139 27.74 4.08 -13.66
N TYR A 140 26.43 3.99 -13.81
CA TYR A 140 25.45 4.79 -13.07
C TYR A 140 24.57 3.91 -12.19
N TRP A 141 24.28 2.68 -12.64
CA TRP A 141 23.41 1.74 -11.94
C TRP A 141 24.01 0.35 -11.96
N ARG A 142 23.76 -0.41 -10.89
CA ARG A 142 24.08 -1.83 -10.79
C ARG A 142 22.83 -2.59 -10.39
N TRP A 143 22.65 -3.77 -10.95
CA TRP A 143 21.58 -4.68 -10.57
C TRP A 143 22.16 -5.72 -9.62
N ILE A 144 21.59 -5.81 -8.42
CA ILE A 144 22.09 -6.68 -7.36
C ILE A 144 20.96 -7.52 -6.77
N SER A 145 21.29 -8.72 -6.28
CA SER A 145 20.38 -9.48 -5.45
C SER A 145 20.41 -8.97 -4.01
N SER A 146 19.24 -8.92 -3.37
CA SER A 146 19.11 -8.54 -1.96
C SER A 146 18.26 -9.58 -1.24
N PRO A 147 18.74 -10.21 -0.16
CA PRO A 147 18.01 -11.27 0.55
C PRO A 147 16.74 -10.75 1.24
N GLU A 148 16.67 -9.44 1.48
CA GLU A 148 15.53 -8.75 2.08
C GLU A 148 14.55 -8.24 1.01
N SER A 149 14.87 -8.43 -0.27
CA SER A 149 13.96 -8.15 -1.37
C SER A 149 13.11 -9.36 -1.69
N ARG A 150 11.83 -9.13 -2.01
CA ARG A 150 10.97 -10.18 -2.57
C ARG A 150 11.15 -10.39 -4.08
N PHE A 151 11.96 -9.56 -4.73
CA PHE A 151 12.34 -9.70 -6.14
C PHE A 151 13.80 -10.15 -6.25
N ALA A 152 14.12 -10.89 -7.32
CA ALA A 152 15.46 -11.44 -7.56
C ALA A 152 16.56 -10.36 -7.63
N GLU A 153 16.22 -9.19 -8.16
CA GLU A 153 17.14 -8.06 -8.31
C GLU A 153 16.50 -6.75 -7.85
N VAL A 154 17.34 -5.85 -7.35
CA VAL A 154 17.04 -4.45 -7.03
C VAL A 154 18.02 -3.54 -7.77
N ALA A 155 17.64 -2.28 -8.00
CA ALA A 155 18.50 -1.31 -8.68
C ALA A 155 19.33 -0.53 -7.65
N GLU A 156 20.64 -0.67 -7.69
CA GLU A 156 21.58 0.12 -6.92
C GLU A 156 22.05 1.32 -7.73
N LEU A 157 21.81 2.51 -7.21
CA LEU A 157 22.32 3.74 -7.76
C LEU A 157 23.79 3.93 -7.37
N ILE A 158 24.69 3.93 -8.34
CA ILE A 158 26.12 4.18 -8.11
C ILE A 158 26.36 5.68 -7.93
N SER A 159 26.08 6.47 -8.98
CA SER A 159 26.30 7.93 -8.97
C SER A 159 25.67 8.57 -10.21
N VAL A 160 24.73 9.51 -10.05
CA VAL A 160 24.12 10.30 -11.15
C VAL A 160 23.90 11.76 -10.76
N CYS A 161 23.90 12.68 -11.72
CA CYS A 161 23.42 14.06 -11.50
C CYS A 161 21.95 14.27 -11.95
N TRP A 162 21.43 13.33 -12.75
CA TRP A 162 20.05 13.28 -13.23
C TRP A 162 19.41 11.99 -12.71
N PHE A 163 18.47 12.12 -11.79
CA PHE A 163 17.78 10.98 -11.19
C PHE A 163 16.33 11.00 -11.62
N GLU A 164 15.86 9.90 -12.23
CA GLU A 164 14.53 9.82 -12.81
C GLU A 164 14.08 8.36 -12.90
N VAL A 165 12.99 8.05 -12.22
CA VAL A 165 12.40 6.71 -12.12
C VAL A 165 10.91 6.80 -12.39
N HIS A 166 10.42 5.97 -13.30
CA HIS A 166 9.02 5.91 -13.71
C HIS A 166 8.47 4.49 -13.57
N GLY A 167 7.26 4.37 -13.05
CA GLY A 167 6.48 3.13 -13.06
C GLY A 167 5.17 3.33 -13.81
N ARG A 168 4.70 2.28 -14.48
CA ARG A 168 3.40 2.27 -15.16
C ARG A 168 2.65 0.99 -14.84
N ILE A 169 1.36 1.10 -14.60
CA ILE A 169 0.48 -0.05 -14.41
C ILE A 169 -0.86 0.19 -15.10
N SER A 170 -1.39 -0.81 -15.78
CA SER A 170 -2.72 -0.70 -16.40
C SER A 170 -3.79 -0.52 -15.33
N THR A 171 -4.69 0.46 -15.51
CA THR A 171 -5.84 0.68 -14.60
C THR A 171 -6.75 -0.55 -14.52
N SER A 172 -6.75 -1.40 -15.56
CA SER A 172 -7.52 -2.65 -15.59
C SER A 172 -7.02 -3.72 -14.61
N MET A 173 -5.76 -3.63 -14.18
CA MET A 173 -5.21 -4.51 -13.15
C MET A 173 -5.68 -4.10 -11.75
N LEU A 174 -6.02 -2.82 -11.55
CA LEU A 174 -6.42 -2.26 -10.27
C LEU A 174 -7.91 -2.49 -9.98
N SER A 175 -8.28 -2.40 -8.71
CA SER A 175 -9.69 -2.52 -8.32
C SER A 175 -10.45 -1.24 -8.70
N PRO A 176 -11.62 -1.33 -9.36
CA PRO A 176 -12.40 -0.15 -9.70
C PRO A 176 -12.97 0.53 -8.45
N ASP A 177 -13.35 1.78 -8.62
CA ASP A 177 -13.94 2.66 -7.60
C ASP A 177 -13.12 2.67 -6.30
N THR A 178 -11.80 2.80 -6.46
CA THR A 178 -10.83 2.70 -5.37
C THR A 178 -9.77 3.78 -5.52
N THR A 179 -9.53 4.54 -4.45
CA THR A 179 -8.36 5.43 -4.37
C THR A 179 -7.13 4.60 -4.04
N TYR A 180 -6.12 4.67 -4.88
CA TYR A 180 -4.82 4.05 -4.68
C TYR A 180 -3.79 5.09 -4.26
N VAL A 181 -2.84 4.67 -3.44
CA VAL A 181 -1.64 5.45 -3.10
C VAL A 181 -0.43 4.67 -3.60
N ALA A 182 0.48 5.36 -4.29
CA ALA A 182 1.72 4.79 -4.79
C ALA A 182 2.90 5.18 -3.88
N PHE A 183 3.81 4.25 -3.65
CA PHE A 183 4.99 4.42 -2.81
C PHE A 183 6.23 3.91 -3.53
N ILE A 184 7.28 4.73 -3.63
CA ILE A 184 8.59 4.19 -3.99
C ILE A 184 9.20 3.52 -2.76
N VAL A 185 9.71 2.30 -2.92
CA VAL A 185 10.28 1.49 -1.84
C VAL A 185 11.77 1.32 -2.09
N PHE A 186 12.59 1.75 -1.13
CA PHE A 186 14.04 1.83 -1.29
C PHE A 186 14.80 1.70 0.04
N LYS A 187 16.11 1.55 -0.03
CA LYS A 187 17.05 1.60 1.11
C LYS A 187 18.16 2.59 0.84
N SER A 188 18.62 3.23 1.91
CA SER A 188 19.89 3.96 1.92
C SER A 188 21.00 3.01 2.33
N THR A 189 22.13 3.07 1.63
CA THR A 189 23.36 2.36 2.00
C THR A 189 24.25 3.26 2.87
N SER A 190 25.34 2.72 3.42
CA SER A 190 26.35 3.54 4.08
C SER A 190 27.04 4.54 3.15
N GLU A 191 26.89 4.38 1.84
CA GLU A 191 27.47 5.23 0.80
C GLU A 191 26.45 6.21 0.22
N THR A 192 25.27 6.39 0.84
CA THR A 192 24.28 7.35 0.35
C THR A 192 24.80 8.79 0.47
N TYR A 193 24.69 9.57 -0.61
CA TYR A 193 25.03 10.99 -0.63
C TYR A 193 24.25 11.74 -1.70
N GLY A 194 24.25 13.08 -1.64
CA GLY A 194 23.77 13.95 -2.71
C GLY A 194 22.27 14.21 -2.72
N PHE A 195 21.51 13.55 -1.86
CA PHE A 195 20.07 13.80 -1.62
C PHE A 195 19.81 14.84 -0.53
N GLU A 196 20.88 15.34 0.10
CA GLU A 196 20.80 16.36 1.14
C GLU A 196 20.35 17.69 0.52
N TYR A 197 19.32 18.32 1.10
CA TYR A 197 18.83 19.67 0.75
C TYR A 197 18.18 19.85 -0.63
N GLN A 198 18.00 18.80 -1.43
CA GLN A 198 17.33 18.88 -2.72
C GLN A 198 16.02 18.09 -2.72
N PRO A 199 14.86 18.76 -2.84
CA PRO A 199 13.60 18.04 -2.92
C PRO A 199 13.50 17.29 -4.25
N ALA A 200 13.14 16.01 -4.17
CA ALA A 200 12.70 15.26 -5.34
C ALA A 200 11.24 15.64 -5.66
N GLU A 201 10.93 15.72 -6.94
CA GLU A 201 9.58 15.89 -7.45
C GLU A 201 8.99 14.52 -7.72
N VAL A 202 7.85 14.22 -7.10
CA VAL A 202 7.10 12.98 -7.31
C VAL A 202 5.77 13.30 -7.99
N SER A 203 5.29 12.36 -8.79
CA SER A 203 4.02 12.53 -9.49
C SER A 203 3.22 11.24 -9.62
N ILE A 204 1.91 11.39 -9.80
CA ILE A 204 0.99 10.32 -10.15
C ILE A 204 -0.13 10.84 -11.07
N GLY A 205 -0.53 10.05 -12.05
CA GLY A 205 -1.67 10.37 -12.90
C GLY A 205 -1.86 9.38 -14.04
N ILE A 206 -2.88 9.59 -14.87
CA ILE A 206 -3.08 8.76 -16.07
C ILE A 206 -2.18 9.27 -17.18
N SER A 207 -1.46 8.36 -17.84
CA SER A 207 -0.54 8.71 -18.92
C SER A 207 -1.27 9.46 -20.04
N GLY A 208 -0.70 10.60 -20.46
CA GLY A 208 -1.30 11.51 -21.44
C GLY A 208 -2.30 12.51 -20.88
N LEU A 209 -2.60 12.48 -19.57
CA LEU A 209 -3.41 13.49 -18.87
C LEU A 209 -2.54 14.29 -17.88
N GLU A 210 -3.13 15.30 -17.25
CA GLU A 210 -2.46 16.10 -16.22
C GLU A 210 -2.14 15.23 -14.99
N THR A 211 -0.89 15.28 -14.54
CA THR A 211 -0.42 14.53 -13.37
C THR A 211 -0.42 15.41 -12.14
N GLN A 212 -0.74 14.82 -10.99
CA GLN A 212 -0.55 15.48 -9.70
C GLN A 212 0.93 15.43 -9.37
N THR A 213 1.53 16.59 -9.05
CA THR A 213 2.95 16.70 -8.67
C THR A 213 3.08 17.23 -7.23
N GLN A 214 4.11 16.77 -6.53
CA GLN A 214 4.48 17.28 -5.22
C GLN A 214 5.99 17.09 -4.97
N THR A 215 6.52 17.76 -3.96
CA THR A 215 7.94 17.65 -3.58
C THR A 215 8.11 16.89 -2.26
N VAL A 216 9.14 16.06 -2.20
CA VAL A 216 9.50 15.20 -1.06
C VAL A 216 11.00 15.25 -0.79
N LEU A 217 11.41 14.96 0.45
CA LEU A 217 12.82 14.89 0.85
C LEU A 217 13.20 13.44 1.15
N LEU A 218 14.26 12.92 0.53
CA LEU A 218 14.72 11.54 0.78
C LEU A 218 15.45 11.42 2.12
N GLU A 219 16.14 12.47 2.55
CA GLU A 219 16.73 12.54 3.89
C GLU A 219 16.18 13.77 4.62
N PRO A 220 15.29 13.59 5.60
CA PRO A 220 14.85 14.69 6.45
C PRO A 220 16.00 15.08 7.38
N GLU A 221 16.18 16.38 7.66
CA GLU A 221 17.16 16.82 8.66
C GLU A 221 16.88 16.14 10.01
N SER A 222 17.80 15.28 10.46
CA SER A 222 17.82 14.80 11.85
C SER A 222 17.92 16.02 12.79
N GLU A 223 17.14 16.06 13.88
CA GLU A 223 17.17 17.16 14.85
C GLU A 223 18.59 17.42 15.43
N GLU A 224 19.46 16.40 15.44
CA GLU A 224 20.87 16.52 15.84
C GLU A 224 21.71 17.42 14.92
N ARG A 225 21.36 17.54 13.63
CA ARG A 225 22.05 18.41 12.66
C ARG A 225 21.74 19.90 12.87
N ARG A 226 20.70 20.25 13.65
CA ARG A 226 20.39 21.65 14.00
C ARG A 226 21.40 22.29 14.95
N ARG A 227 22.26 21.50 15.61
CA ARG A 227 23.21 22.00 16.62
C ARG A 227 24.51 22.59 16.05
N TYR A 228 24.81 22.39 14.76
CA TYR A 228 26.00 22.96 14.14
C TYR A 228 25.64 23.53 12.76
N PRO A 229 25.86 24.83 12.49
CA PRO A 229 25.76 25.35 11.14
C PRO A 229 26.87 24.71 10.28
N VAL A 230 26.50 23.73 9.46
CA VAL A 230 27.38 23.16 8.45
C VAL A 230 27.54 24.19 7.34
N VAL A 231 28.68 24.87 7.34
CA VAL A 231 29.08 25.74 6.23
C VAL A 231 29.27 24.85 4.99
N PRO A 232 28.63 25.13 3.84
CA PRO A 232 28.83 24.33 2.64
C PRO A 232 30.31 24.37 2.27
N ARG A 233 31.00 23.23 2.35
CA ARG A 233 32.36 23.09 1.82
C ARG A 233 32.28 23.19 0.30
N ARG A 234 32.37 24.43 -0.21
CA ARG A 234 32.70 24.68 -1.62
C ARG A 234 34.06 24.02 -1.91
N ARG A 235 34.07 22.89 -2.62
CA ARG A 235 35.30 22.31 -3.17
C ARG A 235 35.17 22.10 -4.68
N MET A 236 35.69 23.12 -5.38
CA MET A 236 36.38 23.10 -6.67
C MET A 236 35.79 22.26 -7.83
N GLY A 237 34.80 22.82 -8.53
CA GLY A 237 34.58 22.56 -9.96
C GLY A 237 35.05 23.78 -10.76
N MET A 238 36.10 23.63 -11.57
CA MET A 238 36.53 24.68 -12.50
C MET A 238 35.54 24.78 -13.66
N PHE A 239 34.56 25.69 -13.63
CA PHE A 239 34.04 26.36 -14.83
C PHE A 239 33.39 27.71 -14.43
N HIS A 240 34.02 28.79 -14.91
CA HIS A 240 33.62 30.18 -15.07
C HIS A 240 32.76 30.93 -14.01
N ARG A 241 33.42 31.90 -13.38
CA ARG A 241 32.90 33.21 -12.94
C ARG A 241 31.80 33.74 -13.89
N ARG A 242 30.59 33.95 -13.35
CA ARG A 242 29.79 35.16 -13.57
C ARG A 242 28.89 35.39 -12.35
N HIS A 243 28.96 36.60 -11.81
CA HIS A 243 28.13 37.07 -10.71
C HIS A 243 26.64 36.98 -11.07
N LEU A 244 25.85 36.34 -10.20
CA LEU A 244 24.40 36.48 -10.15
C LEU A 244 24.03 37.04 -8.76
N PRO A 245 23.09 38.00 -8.65
CA PRO A 245 22.79 38.65 -7.38
C PRO A 245 22.07 37.69 -6.41
N ASN A 246 22.33 37.86 -5.11
CA ASN A 246 21.63 37.17 -4.02
C ASN A 246 20.11 37.26 -4.19
N HIS A 247 19.44 36.13 -4.41
CA HIS A 247 18.04 36.00 -4.09
C HIS A 247 17.89 35.45 -2.66
N PRO A 248 17.05 36.07 -1.82
CA PRO A 248 16.83 35.59 -0.46
C PRO A 248 16.24 34.18 -0.52
N VAL A 249 16.82 33.30 0.28
CA VAL A 249 16.30 31.95 0.54
C VAL A 249 14.90 32.11 1.11
N VAL A 250 13.88 31.81 0.29
CA VAL A 250 12.51 31.67 0.77
C VAL A 250 12.47 30.37 1.56
N VAL A 251 12.47 30.49 2.88
CA VAL A 251 12.19 29.37 3.79
C VAL A 251 10.72 29.00 3.62
N PRO A 252 10.36 27.80 3.13
CA PRO A 252 8.97 27.43 3.04
C PRO A 252 8.43 27.19 4.44
N VAL A 253 7.32 27.88 4.70
CA VAL A 253 6.46 27.82 5.88
C VAL A 253 6.14 26.37 6.27
N ASN A 254 6.23 26.10 7.58
CA ASN A 254 5.76 24.89 8.23
C ASN A 254 4.37 24.47 7.74
N THR A 255 4.29 23.35 7.04
CA THR A 255 3.06 22.56 6.90
C THR A 255 3.34 21.18 7.47
N HIS A 256 2.77 20.90 8.64
CA HIS A 256 2.82 19.59 9.29
C HIS A 256 2.18 18.52 8.37
N SER A 257 3.00 17.84 7.58
CA SER A 257 2.71 16.54 6.97
C SER A 257 4.04 15.85 6.71
N SER A 258 4.14 14.57 7.07
CA SER A 258 5.35 13.76 7.03
C SER A 258 5.86 13.51 5.59
N LYS A 259 6.48 14.50 4.94
CA LYS A 259 6.95 14.43 3.54
C LYS A 259 8.38 13.88 3.42
N GLY A 260 8.68 12.83 4.18
CA GLY A 260 9.96 12.15 4.19
C GLY A 260 9.79 10.63 4.21
N PRO A 261 10.89 9.87 4.09
CA PRO A 261 10.86 8.42 4.14
C PRO A 261 10.25 7.91 5.45
N LYS A 262 9.44 6.86 5.34
CA LYS A 262 8.91 6.12 6.48
C LYS A 262 9.50 4.73 6.49
N GLN A 263 9.94 4.26 7.66
CA GLN A 263 10.44 2.91 7.82
C GLN A 263 9.29 1.91 7.84
N ARG A 264 9.45 0.83 7.07
CA ARG A 264 8.55 -0.32 7.00
C ARG A 264 9.02 -1.42 7.96
N GLU A 265 8.13 -2.38 8.24
CA GLU A 265 8.43 -3.54 9.09
C GLU A 265 9.49 -4.48 8.47
N ASP A 266 9.59 -4.49 7.14
CA ASP A 266 10.57 -5.26 6.36
C ASP A 266 11.96 -4.59 6.26
N GLY A 267 12.15 -3.47 6.96
CA GLY A 267 13.40 -2.70 6.99
C GLY A 267 13.63 -1.81 5.77
N TRP A 268 12.73 -1.78 4.79
CA TRP A 268 12.77 -0.82 3.69
C TRP A 268 12.19 0.54 4.10
N LEU A 269 12.55 1.58 3.35
CA LEU A 269 11.94 2.90 3.44
C LEU A 269 10.90 3.05 2.33
N GLU A 270 9.84 3.79 2.60
CA GLU A 270 8.86 4.20 1.59
C GLU A 270 8.63 5.71 1.58
N ILE A 271 8.45 6.26 0.37
CA ILE A 271 7.99 7.63 0.15
C ILE A 271 6.75 7.59 -0.73
N GLU A 272 5.72 8.32 -0.31
CA GLU A 272 4.49 8.48 -1.07
C GLU A 272 4.73 9.31 -2.35
N LEU A 273 4.36 8.74 -3.50
CA LEU A 273 4.42 9.41 -4.80
C LEU A 273 3.15 10.23 -5.06
N GLY A 274 2.02 9.79 -4.50
CA GLY A 274 0.74 10.47 -4.54
C GLY A 274 -0.42 9.47 -4.52
N GLU A 275 -1.63 9.99 -4.71
CA GLU A 275 -2.85 9.19 -4.78
C GLU A 275 -3.67 9.44 -6.04
N TYR A 276 -4.39 8.42 -6.50
CA TYR A 276 -5.24 8.51 -7.67
C TYR A 276 -6.50 7.66 -7.49
N TYR A 277 -7.65 8.16 -7.96
CA TYR A 277 -8.93 7.44 -7.91
C TYR A 277 -9.18 6.69 -9.21
N ILE A 278 -9.22 5.36 -9.15
CA ILE A 278 -9.51 4.51 -10.30
C ILE A 278 -11.03 4.41 -10.47
N LYS A 279 -11.55 5.01 -11.54
CA LYS A 279 -13.00 4.96 -11.83
C LYS A 279 -13.37 3.66 -12.54
N LYS A 280 -14.54 3.09 -12.22
CA LYS A 280 -15.04 1.92 -12.95
C LYS A 280 -15.14 2.17 -14.47
N GLY A 281 -14.50 1.29 -15.24
CA GLY A 281 -14.47 1.36 -16.71
C GLY A 281 -13.41 2.31 -17.28
N GLU A 282 -12.63 2.98 -16.43
CA GLU A 282 -11.49 3.80 -16.85
C GLU A 282 -10.40 2.92 -17.46
N LYS A 283 -10.04 3.23 -18.71
CA LYS A 283 -8.98 2.55 -19.44
C LYS A 283 -7.81 3.50 -19.58
N GLY A 284 -6.64 3.05 -19.16
CA GLY A 284 -5.40 3.79 -19.31
C GLY A 284 -4.27 3.11 -18.56
N GLU A 285 -3.15 3.82 -18.48
CA GLU A 285 -2.02 3.45 -17.64
C GLU A 285 -1.88 4.50 -16.55
N LEU A 286 -1.89 4.04 -15.31
CA LEU A 286 -1.49 4.85 -14.17
C LEU A 286 0.04 4.96 -14.20
N GLU A 287 0.53 6.18 -14.31
CA GLU A 287 1.94 6.54 -14.34
C GLU A 287 2.33 7.20 -13.01
N MET A 288 3.46 6.77 -12.46
CA MET A 288 4.01 7.28 -11.21
C MET A 288 5.49 7.58 -11.44
N SER A 289 5.99 8.66 -10.86
CA SER A 289 7.40 9.01 -11.02
C SER A 289 8.01 9.65 -9.80
N MET A 290 9.34 9.54 -9.72
CA MET A 290 10.19 10.29 -8.82
C MET A 290 11.39 10.83 -9.58
N THR A 291 11.59 12.14 -9.53
CA THR A 291 12.61 12.83 -10.30
C THR A 291 13.38 13.82 -9.43
N GLU A 292 14.67 13.93 -9.67
CA GLU A 292 15.53 14.93 -9.06
C GLU A 292 16.57 15.38 -10.09
N VAL A 293 16.11 16.20 -11.03
CA VAL A 293 16.88 16.65 -12.21
C VAL A 293 17.30 18.12 -12.13
N LYS A 294 16.64 18.91 -11.29
CA LYS A 294 16.84 20.37 -11.16
C LYS A 294 18.07 20.73 -10.35
N GLY A 295 18.53 19.81 -9.52
CA GLY A 295 19.54 20.06 -8.51
C GLY A 295 20.99 20.05 -8.99
N GLY A 296 21.28 19.31 -10.07
CA GLY A 296 22.60 19.20 -10.69
C GLY A 296 23.69 18.51 -9.86
N ASN A 297 23.43 18.19 -8.59
CA ASN A 297 24.38 17.51 -7.72
C ASN A 297 24.44 16.02 -8.05
N TRP A 298 25.65 15.47 -7.95
CA TRP A 298 25.85 14.03 -8.00
C TRP A 298 25.29 13.38 -6.73
N LYS A 299 24.57 12.28 -6.90
CA LYS A 299 23.96 11.49 -5.83
C LYS A 299 24.08 10.00 -6.10
N GLY A 300 24.17 9.20 -5.04
CA GLY A 300 24.49 7.79 -5.11
C GLY A 300 24.07 7.02 -3.87
N GLY A 301 24.23 5.71 -3.91
CA GLY A 301 24.08 4.81 -2.77
C GLY A 301 22.65 4.46 -2.37
N LEU A 302 21.65 4.57 -3.26
CA LEU A 302 20.29 4.09 -3.01
C LEU A 302 20.06 2.72 -3.62
N LEU A 303 19.32 1.86 -2.91
CA LEU A 303 18.79 0.60 -3.45
C LEU A 303 17.29 0.76 -3.68
N ILE A 304 16.84 0.67 -4.92
CA ILE A 304 15.42 0.74 -5.27
C ILE A 304 14.88 -0.68 -5.42
N GLN A 305 13.88 -1.01 -4.60
CA GLN A 305 13.16 -2.28 -4.73
C GLN A 305 12.08 -2.21 -5.80
N GLY A 306 11.36 -1.08 -5.85
CA GLY A 306 10.20 -0.96 -6.72
C GLY A 306 9.23 0.16 -6.34
N ILE A 307 8.04 0.14 -6.96
CA ILE A 307 6.92 1.04 -6.62
C ILE A 307 5.71 0.19 -6.19
N GLU A 308 5.25 0.37 -4.95
CA GLU A 308 4.08 -0.28 -4.38
C GLU A 308 2.82 0.57 -4.57
N ILE A 309 1.75 -0.06 -5.04
CA ILE A 309 0.44 0.53 -5.30
C ILE A 309 -0.58 -0.20 -4.44
N ARG A 310 -1.10 0.48 -3.40
CA ARG A 310 -2.06 -0.09 -2.45
C ARG A 310 -3.29 0.80 -2.24
N PRO A 311 -4.47 0.23 -1.94
CA PRO A 311 -5.67 1.00 -1.64
C PRO A 311 -5.42 1.96 -0.48
N LYS A 312 -5.93 3.19 -0.60
CA LYS A 312 -5.94 4.16 0.49
C LYS A 312 -6.85 3.64 1.60
N PRO A 313 -6.38 3.57 2.86
CA PRO A 313 -7.26 3.20 3.96
C PRO A 313 -8.38 4.23 4.09
N CYS A 314 -9.63 3.75 4.17
CA CYS A 314 -10.75 4.61 4.52
C CYS A 314 -10.48 5.25 5.89
N LYS A 315 -10.63 6.57 5.99
CA LYS A 315 -10.65 7.25 7.30
C LYS A 315 -11.89 6.74 8.03
N SER A 316 -11.68 5.96 9.09
CA SER A 316 -12.73 5.52 10.01
C SER A 316 -13.20 6.67 10.89
#